data_AF-A0A9D6UEQ8-F1
#
_entry.id   AF-A0A9D6UEQ8-F1
#
_cell.length_a   1.000
_cell.length_b   1.000
_cell.length_c   1.000
_cell.angle_alpha   90.00
_cell.angle_beta   90.00
_cell.angle_gamma   90.00
#
_symmetry.space_group_name_H-M   'P 1'
#
loop_
_entity.id
_entity.type
_entity.pdbx_description
1 polymer ?
#
loop_
_entity_poly.entity_id
_entity_poly.type
_entity_poly.pdbx_seq_one_letter_code
_entity_poly.pdbx_strand_id
1 'polypeptide(L)' 'MPDIIRNGVTIDDNFAEAFPMSGTGILITAPNAKWARQAGLTMTGFATSVI' A
#
# COMPACT_ATOMS: atom_id res chain seq x y z
N MET A 1 -4.42 -7.11 -29.85
CA MET A 1 -3.03 -7.26 -29.38
C MET A 1 -2.80 -8.73 -29.04
N PRO A 2 -1.57 -9.27 -29.15
CA PRO A 2 -1.29 -10.59 -28.59
C PRO A 2 -1.47 -10.57 -27.07
N ASP A 3 -1.98 -11.66 -26.50
CA ASP A 3 -2.19 -11.78 -25.06
C ASP A 3 -0.87 -11.63 -24.30
N ILE A 4 -0.84 -10.75 -23.30
CA ILE A 4 0.28 -10.64 -22.39
C ILE A 4 0.18 -11.79 -21.40
N ILE A 5 1.08 -12.77 -21.48
CA ILE A 5 1.11 -13.90 -20.56
C ILE A 5 2.34 -13.79 -19.66
N ARG A 6 2.12 -13.75 -18.34
CA ARG A 6 3.18 -13.76 -17.32
C ARG A 6 3.04 -14.96 -16.41
N ASN A 7 4.07 -15.81 -16.37
CA ASN A 7 4.07 -17.03 -15.55
C ASN A 7 2.84 -17.95 -15.82
N GLY A 8 2.37 -17.98 -17.07
CA GLY A 8 1.17 -18.75 -17.45
C GLY A 8 -0.16 -18.08 -17.08
N VAL A 9 -0.15 -16.85 -16.57
CA VAL A 9 -1.36 -16.07 -16.26
C VAL A 9 -1.54 -14.98 -17.31
N THR A 10 -2.74 -14.89 -17.88
CA THR A 10 -3.12 -13.81 -18.80
C THR A 10 -3.23 -12.49 -18.04
N ILE A 11 -2.67 -11.43 -18.62
CA ILE A 11 -2.77 -10.06 -18.14
C ILE A 11 -3.69 -9.31 -19.10
N ASP A 12 -4.77 -8.74 -18.57
CA ASP A 12 -5.68 -7.92 -19.33
C ASP A 12 -4.97 -6.64 -19.81
N ASP A 13 -5.11 -6.33 -21.10
CA ASP A 13 -4.58 -5.10 -21.71
C ASP A 13 -5.48 -3.91 -21.37
N ASN A 14 -5.33 -3.42 -20.13
CA ASN A 14 -6.08 -2.29 -19.58
C ASN A 14 -5.20 -1.46 -18.62
N PHE A 15 -5.77 -0.42 -18.00
CA PHE A 15 -5.06 0.49 -17.10
C PHE A 15 -5.70 0.58 -15.71
N ALA A 16 -4.92 1.06 -14.73
CA ALA A 16 -5.40 1.38 -13.39
C ALA A 16 -5.71 2.87 -13.27
N GLU A 17 -6.96 3.22 -12.96
CA GLU A 17 -7.38 4.60 -12.71
C GLU A 17 -7.26 4.94 -11.21
N ALA A 18 -6.44 5.93 -10.88
CA ALA A 18 -6.18 6.37 -9.51
C ALA A 18 -6.82 7.73 -9.22
N PHE A 19 -6.97 8.06 -7.93
CA PHE A 19 -7.56 9.32 -7.48
C PHE A 19 -6.52 10.19 -6.74
N PRO A 20 -6.56 11.52 -6.88
CA PRO A 20 -5.68 12.41 -6.12
C PRO A 20 -6.03 12.36 -4.64
N MET A 21 -5.00 12.36 -3.77
CA MET A 21 -5.15 12.37 -2.32
C MET A 21 -4.10 13.29 -1.69
N SER A 22 -4.47 13.92 -0.56
CA SER A 22 -3.51 14.61 0.30
C SER A 22 -2.83 13.59 1.21
N GLY A 23 -1.49 13.54 1.18
CA GLY A 23 -0.69 12.63 2.00
C GLY A 23 0.31 13.38 2.89
N THR A 24 0.64 12.80 4.04
CA THR A 24 1.71 13.26 4.93
C THR A 24 2.63 12.11 5.31
N GLY A 25 3.93 12.37 5.44
CA GLY A 25 4.94 11.39 5.83
C GLY A 25 5.38 11.61 7.28
N ILE A 26 5.41 10.56 8.08
CA ILE A 26 5.79 10.62 9.50
C ILE A 26 6.85 9.55 9.78
N LEU A 27 7.90 9.93 10.53
CA LEU A 27 8.92 9.00 11.02
C LEU A 27 8.68 8.69 12.50
N ILE A 28 8.41 7.41 12.81
CA ILE A 28 8.24 6.94 14.18
C ILE A 28 9.53 6.26 14.64
N THR A 29 10.11 6.76 15.73
CA THR A 29 11.27 6.14 16.40
C THR A 29 10.85 5.57 17.75
N ALA A 30 11.59 4.59 18.24
CA ALA A 30 11.38 3.96 19.54
C ALA A 30 12.68 3.31 20.04
N PRO A 31 12.78 2.89 21.32
CA PRO A 31 14.00 2.29 21.87
C PRO A 31 14.51 1.04 21.14
N ASN A 32 13.66 0.35 20.37
CA ASN A 32 14.04 -0.76 19.51
C ASN A 32 12.97 -1.03 18.43
N ALA A 33 13.30 -1.93 17.50
CA ALA A 33 12.42 -2.30 16.37
C ALA A 33 11.05 -2.85 16.80
N LYS A 34 10.97 -3.58 17.94
CA LYS A 34 9.70 -4.12 18.43
C LYS A 34 8.72 -3.00 18.75
N TRP A 35 9.16 -1.97 19.48
CA TRP A 35 8.28 -0.86 19.87
C TRP A 35 7.98 0.09 18.72
N ALA A 36 8.94 0.35 17.83
CA ALA A 36 8.70 1.13 16.62
C ALA A 36 7.60 0.47 15.76
N ARG A 37 7.69 -0.86 15.58
CA ARG A 37 6.68 -1.63 14.85
C ARG A 37 5.32 -1.62 15.54
N GLN A 38 5.26 -1.75 16.87
CA GLN A 38 3.99 -1.72 17.59
C GLN A 38 3.27 -0.38 17.41
N ALA A 39 4.01 0.73 17.51
CA ALA A 39 3.47 2.07 17.28
C ALA A 39 2.97 2.25 15.85
N GLY A 40 3.78 1.83 14.85
CA GLY A 40 3.39 1.88 13.44
C GLY A 40 2.11 1.08 13.16
N LEU A 41 2.05 -0.19 13.59
CA LEU A 41 0.88 -1.05 13.38
C LEU A 41 -0.39 -0.50 14.01
N THR A 42 -0.27 0.06 15.22
CA THR A 42 -1.42 0.62 15.94
C THR A 42 -1.93 1.87 15.22
N MET A 43 -1.02 2.76 14.79
CA MET A 43 -1.36 3.99 14.05
C MET A 43 -2.01 3.69 12.69
N THR A 44 -1.53 2.67 11.97
CA THR A 44 -2.06 2.33 10.63
C THR A 44 -3.25 1.36 10.68
N GLY A 45 -3.65 0.90 11.88
CA GLY A 45 -4.78 -0.01 12.04
C GLY A 45 -6.11 0.69 11.75
N PHE A 46 -7.09 -0.07 11.24
CA PHE A 46 -8.46 0.41 10.97
C PHE A 46 -8.54 1.66 10.06
N ALA A 47 -7.56 1.85 9.17
CA ALA A 47 -7.48 2.96 8.22
C ALA A 47 -7.46 2.45 6.77
N THR A 48 -8.43 1.61 6.38
CA THR A 48 -8.43 0.90 5.08
C THR A 48 -8.99 1.72 3.91
N SER A 49 -9.93 2.63 4.17
CA SER A 49 -10.62 3.45 3.17
C SER A 49 -10.97 4.80 3.80
N VAL A 50 -10.93 5.87 2.99
CA VAL A 50 -11.32 7.23 3.41
C VAL A 50 -12.80 7.55 3.12
N ILE A 51 -13.51 6.65 2.44
CA ILE A 51 -14.98 6.65 2.32
C ILE A 51 -15.57 6.23 3.66
#